data_AF-A0A942K079-F1
#
_entry.id   AF-A0A942K079-F1
#
_cell.length_a   1.000
_cell.length_b   1.000
_cell.length_c   1.000
_cell.angle_alpha   90.00
_cell.angle_beta   90.00
_cell.angle_gamma   90.00
#
_symmetry.space_group_name_H-M   'P 1'
#
loop_
_entity.id
_entity.type
_entity.pdbx_description
1 polymer ?
#
loop_
_entity_poly.entity_id
_entity_poly.type
_entity_poly.pdbx_seq_one_letter_code
_entity_poly.pdbx_strand_id
1 'polypeptide(L)'
;MKTVQNARIRVIVSDAQWQAYADRVPSRSLIQTLPSGDVRHHSLDGIVRGRILSDAMEIIGNQSEAVLLDQEPFHLSTQEVHDIAFNVYMSHWLRDHSRYGEGVTFGRYLNGKRLSRGMAYEIDAARVYAQAALRELDYEQLYRDTVANYLPGGQEGIFRAAQAGRSADASADVEEAIYWRWYQWDNERRYRHRFDNTDDFKIEIIDADAMPQQIGLCRYLPLAA
;
A
#
# COMPACT_ATOMS: atom_id res chain seq x y z
N MET A 1 -10.93 -8.53 -33.11
CA MET A 1 -9.70 -8.10 -32.38
C MET A 1 -9.33 -6.71 -32.87
N LYS A 2 -9.07 -5.78 -31.95
CA LYS A 2 -8.73 -4.38 -32.24
C LYS A 2 -7.39 -4.04 -31.63
N THR A 3 -6.62 -3.24 -32.37
CA THR A 3 -5.29 -2.79 -31.93
C THR A 3 -5.32 -1.29 -31.64
N VAL A 4 -4.86 -0.92 -30.45
CA VAL A 4 -4.61 0.47 -30.05
C VAL A 4 -3.14 0.64 -29.69
N GLN A 5 -2.55 1.78 -30.01
CA GLN A 5 -1.14 2.03 -29.70
C GLN A 5 -0.90 3.51 -29.43
N ASN A 6 0.14 3.80 -28.65
CA ASN A 6 0.76 5.11 -28.52
C ASN A 6 2.26 4.98 -28.86
N ALA A 7 3.11 5.92 -28.40
CA ALA A 7 4.54 5.87 -28.66
C ALA A 7 5.29 4.76 -27.90
N ARG A 8 4.71 4.22 -26.81
CA ARG A 8 5.37 3.33 -25.84
C ARG A 8 4.85 1.90 -25.90
N ILE A 9 3.54 1.74 -26.07
CA ILE A 9 2.84 0.46 -25.96
C ILE A 9 1.88 0.24 -27.14
N ARG A 10 1.71 -1.04 -27.48
CA ARG A 10 0.66 -1.56 -28.34
C ARG A 10 -0.21 -2.51 -27.52
N VAL A 11 -1.52 -2.36 -27.63
CA VAL A 11 -2.50 -3.18 -26.92
C VAL A 11 -3.45 -3.79 -27.94
N ILE A 12 -3.65 -5.10 -27.86
CA ILE A 12 -4.59 -5.85 -28.67
C ILE A 12 -5.72 -6.33 -27.75
N VAL A 13 -6.95 -5.97 -28.09
CA VAL A 13 -8.15 -6.35 -27.31
C VAL A 13 -9.15 -7.10 -28.17
N SER A 14 -9.92 -7.99 -27.56
CA SER A 14 -11.05 -8.63 -28.24
C SER A 14 -12.19 -7.63 -28.51
N ASP A 15 -13.09 -7.97 -29.44
CA ASP A 15 -14.22 -7.08 -29.76
C ASP A 15 -15.21 -7.00 -28.59
N ALA A 16 -15.33 -8.07 -27.80
CA ALA A 16 -16.11 -8.08 -26.56
C ALA A 16 -15.53 -7.12 -25.51
N GLN A 17 -14.21 -7.15 -25.31
CA GLN A 17 -13.55 -6.24 -24.37
C GLN A 17 -13.69 -4.78 -24.83
N TRP A 18 -13.53 -4.51 -26.13
CA TRP A 18 -13.77 -3.18 -26.69
C TRP A 18 -15.20 -2.69 -26.38
N GLN A 19 -16.20 -3.53 -26.62
CA GLN A 19 -17.60 -3.16 -26.38
C GLN A 19 -17.84 -2.90 -24.89
N ALA A 20 -17.25 -3.69 -23.99
CA ALA A 20 -17.33 -3.46 -22.55
C ALA A 20 -16.77 -2.09 -22.13
N TYR A 21 -15.70 -1.60 -22.76
CA TYR A 21 -15.22 -0.23 -22.53
C TYR A 21 -16.19 0.82 -23.07
N ALA A 22 -16.72 0.61 -24.27
CA ALA A 22 -17.67 1.53 -24.92
C ALA A 22 -18.95 1.70 -24.10
N ASP A 23 -19.52 0.60 -23.61
CA ASP A 23 -20.76 0.59 -22.81
C ASP A 23 -20.58 1.31 -21.46
N ARG A 24 -19.35 1.35 -20.94
CA ARG A 24 -18.99 2.08 -19.71
C ARG A 24 -18.72 3.56 -19.92
N VAL A 25 -18.84 4.11 -21.14
CA VAL A 25 -18.68 5.55 -21.40
C VAL A 25 -20.03 6.25 -21.21
N PRO A 26 -20.19 7.07 -20.15
CA PRO A 26 -21.41 7.85 -19.99
C PRO A 26 -21.55 8.84 -21.14
N SER A 27 -22.75 9.01 -21.69
CA SER A 27 -23.05 9.96 -22.79
C SER A 27 -22.57 11.38 -22.48
N ARG A 28 -22.68 11.82 -21.21
CA ARG A 28 -22.14 13.11 -20.73
C ARG A 28 -20.63 13.28 -20.90
N SER A 29 -19.86 12.22 -21.10
CA SER A 29 -18.40 12.30 -21.30
C SER A 29 -18.04 12.62 -22.75
N LEU A 30 -18.99 12.47 -23.68
CA LEU A 30 -18.83 12.82 -25.09
C LEU A 30 -18.97 14.31 -25.34
N ILE A 31 -19.45 15.08 -24.35
CA ILE A 31 -19.69 16.52 -24.45
C ILE A 31 -19.12 17.19 -23.21
N GLN A 32 -18.14 18.08 -23.40
CA GLN A 32 -17.54 18.84 -22.30
C GLN A 32 -17.76 20.34 -22.54
N THR A 33 -18.45 20.99 -21.61
CA THR A 33 -18.55 22.46 -21.57
C THR A 33 -17.39 23.01 -20.74
N LEU A 34 -16.57 23.87 -21.32
CA LEU A 34 -15.45 24.54 -20.65
C LEU A 34 -15.95 25.73 -19.82
N PRO A 35 -15.15 26.24 -18.86
CA PRO A 35 -15.49 27.45 -18.10
C PRO A 35 -15.71 28.70 -18.98
N SER A 36 -15.16 28.73 -20.19
CA SER A 36 -15.40 29.77 -21.19
C SER A 36 -16.79 29.73 -21.82
N GLY A 37 -17.55 28.63 -21.63
CA GLY A 37 -18.80 28.35 -22.33
C GLY A 37 -18.62 27.53 -23.61
N ASP A 38 -17.39 27.29 -24.06
CA ASP A 38 -17.13 26.48 -25.26
C ASP A 38 -17.49 25.02 -25.04
N VAL A 39 -18.13 24.40 -26.04
CA VAL A 39 -18.49 22.98 -26.03
C VAL A 39 -17.51 22.18 -26.88
N ARG A 40 -16.86 21.20 -26.27
CA ARG A 40 -16.01 20.22 -26.96
C ARG A 40 -16.74 18.88 -27.08
N HIS A 41 -16.70 18.32 -28.28
CA HIS A 41 -17.22 16.98 -28.55
C HIS A 41 -16.06 15.99 -28.63
N HIS A 42 -16.16 14.90 -27.88
CA HIS A 42 -15.19 13.82 -27.84
C HIS A 42 -15.73 12.61 -28.58
N SER A 43 -14.88 11.91 -29.35
CA SER A 43 -15.28 10.68 -30.03
C SER A 43 -15.29 9.51 -29.04
N LEU A 44 -16.32 8.65 -29.13
CA LEU A 44 -16.39 7.43 -28.32
C LEU A 44 -15.14 6.55 -28.52
N ASP A 45 -14.72 6.38 -29.77
CA ASP A 45 -13.50 5.65 -30.12
C ASP A 45 -12.27 6.24 -29.44
N GLY A 46 -12.10 7.57 -29.46
CA GLY A 46 -10.99 8.24 -28.79
C GLY A 46 -10.98 8.04 -27.28
N ILE A 47 -12.15 8.11 -26.63
CA ILE A 47 -12.28 7.84 -25.19
C ILE A 47 -11.95 6.39 -24.87
N VAL A 48 -12.49 5.43 -25.63
CA VAL A 48 -12.24 3.99 -25.43
C VAL A 48 -10.76 3.67 -25.61
N ARG A 49 -10.12 4.18 -26.67
CA ARG A 49 -8.68 4.06 -26.89
C ARG A 49 -7.88 4.61 -25.71
N GLY A 50 -8.23 5.80 -25.22
CA GLY A 50 -7.56 6.43 -24.09
C GLY A 50 -7.66 5.59 -22.81
N ARG A 51 -8.84 5.03 -22.52
CA ARG A 51 -9.06 4.15 -21.36
C ARG A 51 -8.27 2.85 -21.47
N ILE A 52 -8.29 2.18 -22.62
CA ILE A 52 -7.53 0.93 -22.83
C ILE A 52 -6.03 1.18 -22.62
N LEU A 53 -5.49 2.27 -23.18
CA LEU A 53 -4.08 2.62 -22.99
C LEU A 53 -3.75 2.99 -21.54
N SER A 54 -4.66 3.63 -20.82
CA SER A 54 -4.50 3.95 -19.40
C SER A 54 -4.45 2.67 -18.55
N ASP A 55 -5.42 1.78 -18.73
CA ASP A 55 -5.49 0.51 -17.99
C ASP A 55 -4.29 -0.38 -18.32
N ALA A 56 -3.83 -0.40 -19.59
CA ALA A 56 -2.63 -1.12 -19.98
C ALA A 56 -1.38 -0.61 -19.25
N MET A 57 -1.23 0.71 -19.09
CA MET A 57 -0.13 1.27 -18.31
C MET A 57 -0.24 0.88 -16.83
N GLU A 58 -1.45 0.91 -16.25
CA GLU A 58 -1.66 0.46 -14.87
C GLU A 58 -1.30 -1.02 -14.68
N ILE A 59 -1.67 -1.90 -15.63
CA ILE A 59 -1.27 -3.31 -15.61
C ILE A 59 0.26 -3.45 -15.64
N ILE A 60 0.94 -2.78 -16.57
CA ILE A 60 2.43 -2.80 -16.64
C ILE A 60 3.05 -2.33 -15.32
N GLY A 61 2.52 -1.24 -14.75
CA GLY A 61 3.00 -0.70 -13.49
C GLY A 61 2.82 -1.70 -12.34
N ASN A 62 1.65 -2.31 -12.21
CA ASN A 62 1.40 -3.34 -11.20
C ASN A 62 2.33 -4.55 -11.38
N GLN A 63 2.53 -5.03 -12.60
CA GLN A 63 3.43 -6.14 -12.89
C GLN A 63 4.89 -5.81 -12.55
N SER A 64 5.35 -4.61 -12.91
CA SER A 64 6.70 -4.13 -12.57
C SER A 64 6.92 -4.06 -11.06
N GLU A 65 5.95 -3.49 -10.34
CA GLU A 65 6.01 -3.40 -8.87
C GLU A 65 5.95 -4.78 -8.22
N ALA A 66 5.14 -5.70 -8.75
CA ALA A 66 5.07 -7.08 -8.25
C ALA A 66 6.44 -7.78 -8.33
N VAL A 67 7.13 -7.65 -9.46
CA VAL A 67 8.48 -8.20 -9.65
C VAL A 67 9.48 -7.56 -8.69
N LEU A 68 9.42 -6.25 -8.48
CA LEU A 68 10.27 -5.55 -7.52
C LEU A 68 10.01 -6.04 -6.08
N LEU A 69 8.75 -6.20 -5.68
CA LEU A 69 8.38 -6.73 -4.36
C LEU A 69 8.81 -8.19 -4.18
N ASP A 70 8.88 -8.99 -5.24
CA ASP A 70 9.45 -10.34 -5.18
C ASP A 70 10.98 -10.32 -5.01
N GLN A 71 11.67 -9.32 -5.57
CA GLN A 71 13.12 -9.13 -5.46
C GLN A 71 13.53 -8.45 -4.14
N GLU A 72 12.63 -7.66 -3.56
CA GLU A 72 12.81 -6.91 -2.31
C GLU A 72 12.03 -7.61 -1.19
N PRO A 73 12.61 -8.66 -0.56
CA PRO A 73 11.92 -9.37 0.51
C PRO A 73 11.58 -8.41 1.66
N PHE A 74 10.46 -8.67 2.34
CA PHE A 74 10.05 -7.90 3.50
C PHE A 74 11.21 -7.78 4.50
N HIS A 75 11.58 -6.54 4.77
CA HIS A 75 12.62 -6.20 5.72
C HIS A 75 12.25 -4.91 6.44
N LEU A 76 12.38 -4.92 7.77
CA LEU A 76 12.34 -3.71 8.58
C LEU A 76 13.75 -3.41 9.04
N SER A 77 14.16 -2.15 8.91
CA SER A 77 15.37 -1.65 9.54
C SER A 77 15.22 -1.67 11.07
N THR A 78 16.36 -1.69 11.78
CA THR A 78 16.39 -1.60 13.25
C THR A 78 15.64 -0.36 13.76
N GLN A 79 15.73 0.77 13.04
CA GLN A 79 15.02 1.99 13.40
C GLN A 79 13.50 1.82 13.27
N GLU A 80 13.00 1.16 12.23
CA GLU A 80 11.57 0.91 12.07
C GLU A 80 11.03 -0.03 13.16
N VAL A 81 11.80 -1.07 13.51
CA VAL A 81 11.45 -1.97 14.63
C VAL A 81 11.41 -1.20 15.94
N HIS A 82 12.41 -0.35 16.20
CA HIS A 82 12.43 0.53 17.36
C HIS A 82 11.20 1.46 17.37
N ASP A 83 10.86 2.09 16.26
CA ASP A 83 9.75 3.04 16.20
C ASP A 83 8.39 2.37 16.38
N ILE A 84 8.22 1.14 15.86
CA ILE A 84 7.05 0.30 16.14
C ILE A 84 6.96 0.01 17.64
N ALA A 85 8.06 -0.49 18.22
CA ALA A 85 8.10 -0.82 19.64
C ALA A 85 7.80 0.41 20.51
N PHE A 86 8.46 1.54 20.24
CA PHE A 86 8.27 2.81 20.92
C PHE A 86 6.79 3.24 20.95
N ASN A 87 6.12 3.15 19.80
CA ASN A 87 4.72 3.50 19.66
C ASN A 87 3.79 2.53 20.42
N VAL A 88 4.08 1.24 20.43
CA VAL A 88 3.33 0.23 21.20
C VAL A 88 3.45 0.49 22.70
N TYR A 89 4.66 0.72 23.22
CA TYR A 89 4.86 1.02 24.65
C TYR A 89 4.20 2.35 25.06
N MET A 90 4.23 3.37 24.19
CA MET A 90 3.50 4.61 24.44
C MET A 90 1.97 4.37 24.49
N SER A 91 1.44 3.60 23.55
CA SER A 91 0.02 3.22 23.50
C SER A 91 -0.41 2.49 24.78
N HIS A 92 0.38 1.52 25.24
CA HIS A 92 0.12 0.80 26.51
C HIS A 92 0.04 1.75 27.71
N TRP A 93 1.05 2.61 27.87
CA TRP A 93 1.04 3.55 28.99
C TRP A 93 -0.17 4.47 28.94
N LEU A 94 -0.51 5.00 27.76
CA LEU A 94 -1.66 5.88 27.58
C LEU A 94 -3.00 5.15 27.79
N ARG A 95 -3.09 3.87 27.47
CA ARG A 95 -4.29 3.05 27.73
C ARG A 95 -4.61 3.00 29.22
N ASP A 96 -3.58 2.85 30.04
CA ASP A 96 -3.73 2.70 31.48
C ASP A 96 -3.79 4.03 32.24
N HIS A 97 -3.19 5.09 31.68
CA HIS A 97 -2.96 6.35 32.41
C HIS A 97 -3.60 7.60 31.79
N SER A 98 -4.05 7.54 30.52
CA SER A 98 -4.61 8.73 29.85
C SER A 98 -6.02 9.05 30.33
N ARG A 99 -6.23 10.30 30.75
CA ARG A 99 -7.56 10.81 31.11
C ARG A 99 -8.40 11.19 29.89
N TYR A 100 -7.75 11.40 28.75
CA TYR A 100 -8.39 11.81 27.50
C TYR A 100 -8.63 10.62 26.55
N GLY A 101 -8.15 9.43 26.93
CA GLY A 101 -8.24 8.20 26.16
C GLY A 101 -7.07 8.02 25.19
N GLU A 102 -6.54 6.80 25.15
CA GLU A 102 -5.42 6.38 24.30
C GLU A 102 -5.59 6.84 22.83
N GLY A 103 -6.68 6.44 22.19
CA GLY A 103 -6.90 6.70 20.76
C GLY A 103 -6.96 8.19 20.40
N VAL A 104 -7.47 9.04 21.30
CA VAL A 104 -7.56 10.49 21.06
C VAL A 104 -6.20 11.15 21.28
N THR A 105 -5.54 10.85 22.39
CA THR A 105 -4.25 11.46 22.75
C THR A 105 -3.15 11.01 21.79
N PHE A 106 -3.03 9.69 21.59
CA PHE A 106 -2.01 9.11 20.73
C PHE A 106 -2.27 9.39 19.25
N GLY A 107 -3.52 9.27 18.80
CA GLY A 107 -3.88 9.57 17.42
C GLY A 107 -3.62 11.03 17.03
N ARG A 108 -3.82 11.99 17.95
CA ARG A 108 -3.45 13.40 17.69
C ARG A 108 -1.94 13.59 17.60
N TYR A 109 -1.18 12.96 18.49
CA TYR A 109 0.28 13.03 18.48
C TYR A 109 0.87 12.50 17.18
N LEU A 110 0.50 11.29 16.77
CA LEU A 110 0.99 10.66 15.53
C LEU A 110 0.66 11.48 14.27
N ASN A 111 -0.49 12.15 14.26
CA ASN A 111 -0.94 12.98 13.14
C ASN A 111 -0.46 14.44 13.22
N GLY A 112 0.45 14.78 14.13
CA GLY A 112 0.97 16.15 14.29
C GLY A 112 -0.10 17.19 14.65
N LYS A 113 -1.20 16.76 15.26
CA LYS A 113 -2.32 17.64 15.63
C LYS A 113 -2.02 18.33 16.96
N ARG A 114 -2.63 19.50 17.14
CA ARG A 114 -2.52 20.24 18.39
C ARG A 114 -3.02 19.39 19.57
N LEU A 115 -2.17 19.28 20.59
CA LEU A 115 -2.46 18.67 21.88
C LEU A 115 -2.87 19.76 22.89
N SER A 116 -3.76 19.42 23.81
CA SER A 116 -3.97 20.23 25.00
C SER A 116 -2.74 20.15 25.90
N ARG A 117 -2.60 21.06 26.87
CA ARG A 117 -1.48 21.00 27.84
C ARG A 117 -1.46 19.68 28.62
N GLY A 118 -2.63 19.15 28.98
CA GLY A 118 -2.75 17.87 29.68
C GLY A 118 -2.35 16.68 28.79
N MET A 119 -2.82 16.67 27.54
CA MET A 119 -2.43 15.64 26.58
C MET A 119 -0.93 15.67 26.27
N ALA A 120 -0.32 16.85 26.16
CA ALA A 120 1.12 16.98 25.95
C ALA A 120 1.92 16.37 27.12
N TYR A 121 1.49 16.62 28.35
CA TYR A 121 2.09 16.01 29.54
C TYR A 121 1.96 14.47 29.53
N GLU A 122 0.80 13.93 29.17
CA GLU A 122 0.59 12.48 29.05
C GLU A 122 1.49 11.87 27.96
N ILE A 123 1.66 12.55 26.83
CA ILE A 123 2.60 12.14 25.78
C ILE A 123 4.04 12.14 26.30
N ASP A 124 4.47 13.18 26.99
CA ASP A 124 5.84 13.24 27.53
C ASP A 124 6.10 12.11 28.55
N ALA A 125 5.13 11.82 29.42
CA ALA A 125 5.21 10.71 30.36
C ALA A 125 5.25 9.34 29.64
N ALA A 126 4.40 9.13 28.64
CA ALA A 126 4.39 7.92 27.82
C ALA A 126 5.71 7.72 27.07
N ARG A 127 6.32 8.80 26.56
CA ARG A 127 7.63 8.76 25.90
C ARG A 127 8.73 8.33 26.86
N VAL A 128 8.76 8.89 28.07
CA VAL A 128 9.76 8.50 29.09
C VAL A 128 9.59 7.04 29.47
N TYR A 129 8.35 6.58 29.65
CA TYR A 129 8.06 5.16 29.90
C TYR A 129 8.57 4.27 28.75
N ALA A 130 8.21 4.60 27.50
CA ALA A 130 8.65 3.83 26.35
C ALA A 130 10.17 3.82 26.23
N GLN A 131 10.85 4.96 26.40
CA GLN A 131 12.32 5.02 26.41
C GLN A 131 12.94 4.14 27.49
N ALA A 132 12.32 4.03 28.67
CA ALA A 132 12.82 3.19 29.73
C ALA A 132 12.63 1.70 29.39
N ALA A 133 11.45 1.31 28.93
CA ALA A 133 11.14 -0.07 28.56
C ALA A 133 12.02 -0.56 27.39
N LEU A 134 12.30 0.33 26.44
CA LEU A 134 13.12 0.04 25.27
C LEU A 134 14.62 -0.14 25.55
N ARG A 135 15.14 0.31 26.71
CA ARG A 135 16.57 0.15 27.04
C ARG A 135 16.99 -1.29 27.26
N GLU A 136 16.03 -2.15 27.60
CA GLU A 136 16.27 -3.56 27.93
C GLU A 136 15.97 -4.51 26.76
N LEU A 137 15.48 -3.97 25.64
CA LEU A 137 15.08 -4.75 24.48
C LEU A 137 16.22 -4.91 23.46
N ASP A 138 16.42 -6.15 23.02
CA ASP A 138 17.22 -6.47 21.84
C ASP A 138 16.33 -6.44 20.59
N TYR A 139 16.40 -5.35 19.83
CA TYR A 139 15.58 -5.14 18.63
C TYR A 139 15.86 -6.15 17.52
N GLU A 140 17.11 -6.60 17.38
CA GLU A 140 17.48 -7.58 16.36
C GLU A 140 16.91 -8.94 16.73
N GLN A 141 16.99 -9.32 18.00
CA GLN A 141 16.40 -10.55 18.50
C GLN A 141 14.87 -10.53 18.36
N LEU A 142 14.21 -9.44 18.76
CA LEU A 142 12.75 -9.28 18.64
C LEU A 142 12.30 -9.41 17.17
N TYR A 143 12.99 -8.75 16.24
CA TYR A 143 12.69 -8.87 14.82
C TYR A 143 12.91 -10.30 14.31
N ARG A 144 14.04 -10.94 14.64
CA ARG A 144 14.34 -12.33 14.23
C ARG A 144 13.29 -13.31 14.76
N ASP A 145 12.92 -13.20 16.03
CA ASP A 145 11.95 -14.08 16.66
C ASP A 145 10.56 -13.87 16.05
N THR A 146 10.18 -12.63 15.76
CA THR A 146 8.92 -12.33 15.07
C THR A 146 8.91 -12.98 13.68
N VAL A 147 9.98 -12.76 12.89
CA VAL A 147 10.14 -13.32 11.55
C VAL A 147 10.09 -14.86 11.59
N ALA A 148 10.80 -15.49 12.52
CA ALA A 148 10.89 -16.95 12.63
C ALA A 148 9.58 -17.60 13.11
N ASN A 149 8.85 -16.97 14.02
CA ASN A 149 7.63 -17.53 14.61
C ASN A 149 6.38 -17.28 13.76
N TYR A 150 6.31 -16.15 13.04
CA TYR A 150 5.07 -15.70 12.40
C TYR A 150 5.08 -15.79 10.87
N LEU A 151 6.24 -15.75 10.20
CA LEU A 151 6.28 -15.91 8.74
C LEU A 151 6.03 -17.34 8.22
N PRO A 152 6.41 -18.42 8.93
CA PRO A 152 6.12 -19.78 8.48
C PRO A 152 4.69 -20.25 8.79
N GLY A 153 3.98 -19.56 9.69
CA GLY A 153 2.65 -19.93 10.16
C GLY A 153 1.53 -19.28 9.33
N GLY A 154 0.54 -20.07 8.91
CA GLY A 154 -0.68 -19.53 8.32
C GLY A 154 -1.43 -18.60 9.28
N GLN A 155 -2.34 -17.77 8.75
CA GLN A 155 -3.12 -16.75 9.49
C GLN A 155 -3.73 -17.27 10.82
N GLU A 156 -4.09 -18.55 10.92
CA GLU A 156 -4.72 -19.16 12.11
C GLU A 156 -3.82 -19.22 13.36
N GLY A 157 -2.51 -19.47 13.22
CA GLY A 157 -1.58 -19.47 14.37
C GLY A 157 -1.44 -18.07 14.97
N ILE A 158 -1.59 -17.06 14.11
CA ILE A 158 -1.39 -15.65 14.39
C ILE A 158 -2.65 -15.02 15.00
N PHE A 159 -3.84 -15.34 14.47
CA PHE A 159 -5.10 -14.96 15.13
C PHE A 159 -5.27 -15.61 16.49
N ARG A 160 -4.76 -16.84 16.70
CA ARG A 160 -4.71 -17.44 18.04
C ARG A 160 -3.72 -16.72 18.95
N ALA A 161 -2.55 -16.32 18.44
CA ALA A 161 -1.58 -15.53 19.21
C ALA A 161 -2.12 -14.13 19.56
N ALA A 162 -2.79 -13.43 18.63
CA ALA A 162 -3.43 -12.13 18.87
C ALA A 162 -4.68 -12.22 19.76
N GLN A 163 -5.49 -13.29 19.65
CA GLN A 163 -6.60 -13.55 20.57
C GLN A 163 -6.14 -13.98 21.97
N ALA A 164 -5.06 -14.77 22.05
CA ALA A 164 -4.35 -15.01 23.31
C ALA A 164 -3.61 -13.77 23.80
N GLY A 165 -3.30 -12.86 22.86
CA GLY A 165 -2.55 -11.62 22.92
C GLY A 165 -3.33 -10.40 23.41
N ARG A 166 -4.44 -10.58 24.15
CA ARG A 166 -4.63 -9.70 25.31
C ARG A 166 -3.61 -10.05 26.39
N SER A 167 -2.34 -10.15 26.02
CA SER A 167 -1.26 -10.48 26.92
C SER A 167 -0.91 -9.21 27.67
N ALA A 168 -0.59 -9.34 28.96
CA ALA A 168 -0.13 -8.22 29.77
C ALA A 168 1.28 -7.73 29.39
N ASP A 169 1.87 -8.22 28.30
CA ASP A 169 3.24 -7.96 27.86
C ASP A 169 3.27 -7.16 26.55
N ALA A 170 3.83 -5.96 26.62
CA ALA A 170 4.00 -5.07 25.49
C ALA A 170 4.88 -5.67 24.38
N SER A 171 5.76 -6.63 24.69
CA SER A 171 6.61 -7.30 23.70
C SER A 171 5.77 -8.06 22.67
N ALA A 172 4.71 -8.75 23.09
CA ALA A 172 3.80 -9.46 22.20
C ALA A 172 3.04 -8.51 21.26
N ASP A 173 2.66 -7.33 21.74
CA ASP A 173 2.01 -6.30 20.93
C ASP A 173 2.98 -5.70 19.88
N VAL A 174 4.29 -5.67 20.17
CA VAL A 174 5.32 -5.28 19.18
C VAL A 174 5.43 -6.34 18.07
N GLU A 175 5.47 -7.62 18.43
CA GLU A 175 5.48 -8.72 17.47
C GLU A 175 4.23 -8.68 16.56
N GLU A 176 3.06 -8.42 17.14
CA GLU A 176 1.81 -8.24 16.38
C GLU A 176 1.90 -7.04 15.42
N ALA A 177 2.44 -5.91 15.87
CA ALA A 177 2.57 -4.73 15.03
C ALA A 177 3.55 -4.94 13.85
N ILE A 178 4.66 -5.65 14.07
CA ILE A 178 5.59 -6.07 13.01
C ILE A 178 4.88 -7.00 12.03
N TYR A 179 4.07 -7.95 12.52
CA TYR A 179 3.27 -8.82 11.68
C TYR A 179 2.30 -8.03 10.78
N TRP A 180 1.58 -7.04 11.32
CA TRP A 180 0.66 -6.24 10.52
C TRP A 180 1.38 -5.48 9.38
N ARG A 181 2.64 -5.09 9.58
CA ARG A 181 3.48 -4.52 8.52
C ARG A 181 3.78 -5.53 7.43
N TRP A 182 4.20 -6.74 7.80
CA TRP A 182 4.40 -7.82 6.85
C TRP A 182 3.12 -8.16 6.09
N TYR A 183 1.98 -8.25 6.79
CA TYR A 183 0.69 -8.58 6.20
C TYR A 183 0.23 -7.54 5.17
N GLN A 184 0.47 -6.24 5.44
CA GLN A 184 0.22 -5.17 4.49
C GLN A 184 1.10 -5.32 3.24
N TRP A 185 2.39 -5.56 3.42
CA TRP A 185 3.34 -5.80 2.32
C TRP A 185 2.93 -7.02 1.47
N ASP A 186 2.60 -8.15 2.10
CA ASP A 186 2.21 -9.37 1.38
C ASP A 186 0.86 -9.21 0.66
N ASN A 187 -0.09 -8.50 1.25
CA ASN A 187 -1.34 -8.15 0.57
C ASN A 187 -1.11 -7.24 -0.64
N GLU A 188 -0.22 -6.26 -0.52
CA GLU A 188 0.16 -5.41 -1.65
C GLU A 188 0.79 -6.27 -2.74
N ARG A 189 1.81 -7.07 -2.41
CA ARG A 189 2.46 -8.02 -3.31
C ARG A 189 1.43 -8.90 -4.04
N ARG A 190 0.53 -9.58 -3.32
CA ARG A 190 -0.54 -10.40 -3.90
C ARG A 190 -1.52 -9.59 -4.75
N TYR A 191 -1.86 -8.36 -4.34
CA TYR A 191 -2.72 -7.49 -5.13
C TYR A 191 -2.09 -7.16 -6.47
N ARG A 192 -0.80 -6.80 -6.50
CA ARG A 192 -0.07 -6.47 -7.73
C ARG A 192 0.03 -7.67 -8.68
N HIS A 193 0.19 -8.88 -8.13
CA HIS A 193 0.21 -10.14 -8.91
C HIS A 193 -1.13 -10.53 -9.56
N ARG A 194 -2.25 -9.89 -9.21
CA ARG A 194 -3.55 -10.20 -9.84
C ARG A 194 -3.71 -9.62 -11.24
N PHE A 195 -2.78 -8.77 -11.67
CA PHE A 195 -2.88 -8.04 -12.94
C PHE A 195 -2.01 -8.71 -13.99
N ASP A 196 -2.62 -9.61 -14.76
CA ASP A 196 -1.96 -10.29 -15.87
C ASP A 196 -2.56 -9.96 -17.22
N ASN A 197 -1.74 -10.15 -18.26
CA ASN A 197 -2.24 -10.22 -19.63
C ASN A 197 -3.25 -11.37 -19.73
N THR A 198 -4.37 -11.11 -20.39
CA THR A 198 -5.37 -12.14 -20.68
C THR A 198 -5.46 -12.37 -22.19
N ASP A 199 -6.10 -13.46 -22.62
CA ASP A 199 -6.30 -13.69 -24.06
C ASP A 199 -7.12 -12.58 -24.73
N ASP A 200 -7.99 -11.91 -23.97
CA ASP A 200 -8.81 -10.79 -24.40
C ASP A 200 -8.11 -9.42 -24.32
N PHE A 201 -6.94 -9.33 -23.68
CA PHE A 201 -6.20 -8.09 -23.45
C PHE A 201 -4.69 -8.35 -23.41
N LYS A 202 -4.01 -8.11 -24.54
CA LYS A 202 -2.57 -8.34 -24.71
C LYS A 202 -1.82 -7.03 -24.83
N ILE A 203 -0.80 -6.84 -23.99
CA ILE A 203 0.04 -5.65 -23.97
C ILE A 203 1.44 -5.99 -24.51
N GLU A 204 1.93 -5.16 -25.42
CA GLU A 204 3.28 -5.22 -25.98
C GLU A 204 3.97 -3.86 -25.74
N ILE A 205 5.16 -3.88 -25.13
CA ILE A 205 6.01 -2.70 -25.01
C ILE A 205 6.78 -2.55 -26.31
N ILE A 206 6.55 -1.46 -27.03
CA ILE A 206 7.15 -1.21 -28.36
C ILE A 206 8.31 -0.21 -28.31
N ASP A 207 8.42 0.58 -27.24
CA ASP A 207 9.54 1.46 -26.95
C ASP A 207 9.78 1.50 -25.44
N ALA A 208 10.75 0.71 -24.98
CA ALA A 208 11.11 0.60 -23.57
C ALA A 208 11.84 1.86 -23.06
N ASP A 209 12.61 2.54 -23.91
CA ASP A 209 13.36 3.74 -23.54
C ASP A 209 12.43 4.94 -23.32
N ALA A 210 11.28 4.96 -24.00
CA ALA A 210 10.25 5.97 -23.79
C ALA A 210 9.38 5.73 -22.54
N MET A 211 9.56 4.62 -21.82
CA MET A 211 8.77 4.33 -20.62
C MET A 211 9.18 5.22 -19.44
N PRO A 212 8.22 5.71 -18.64
CA PRO A 212 8.54 6.52 -17.47
C PRO A 212 9.15 5.63 -16.37
N GLN A 213 9.96 6.22 -15.49
CA GLN A 213 10.48 5.53 -14.31
C GLN A 213 9.37 5.11 -13.32
N GLN A 214 8.22 5.79 -13.37
CA GLN A 214 7.07 5.54 -12.51
C GLN A 214 5.77 5.59 -13.33
N ILE A 215 4.87 4.64 -13.06
CA ILE A 215 3.54 4.58 -13.66
C ILE A 215 2.51 4.65 -12.53
N GLY A 216 1.86 5.81 -12.39
CA GLY A 216 0.98 6.07 -11.25
C GLY A 216 1.77 6.03 -9.95
N LEU A 217 1.42 5.08 -9.06
CA LEU A 217 2.13 4.84 -7.79
C LEU A 217 3.17 3.71 -7.88
N CYS A 218 3.27 3.01 -9.02
CA CYS A 218 4.13 1.86 -9.20
C CYS A 218 5.47 2.26 -9.84
N ARG A 219 6.55 1.65 -9.38
CA ARG A 219 7.85 1.73 -10.04
C ARG A 219 7.81 0.92 -11.33
N TYR A 220 8.40 1.45 -12.40
CA TYR A 220 8.58 0.71 -13.63
C TYR A 220 9.93 0.00 -13.62
N LEU A 221 9.91 -1.32 -13.79
CA LEU A 221 11.10 -2.13 -13.99
C LEU A 221 11.13 -2.48 -15.49
N PRO A 222 12.16 -2.05 -16.23
CA PRO A 222 12.34 -2.50 -17.60
C PRO A 222 12.39 -4.02 -17.59
N LEU A 223 11.48 -4.67 -18.31
CA LEU A 223 11.54 -6.11 -18.49
C LEU A 223 12.90 -6.41 -19.13
N ALA A 224 13.75 -7.15 -18.43
CA ALA A 224 15.03 -7.58 -18.99
C ALA A 224 14.75 -8.31 -20.30
N ALA A 225 15.39 -7.83 -21.38
CA ALA A 225 15.26 -8.39 -22.72
C ALA A 225 15.72 -9.85 -22.79
#